data_AF-A0A5F5Y565-F1
#
_entry.id   AF-A0A5F5Y565-F1
#
_cell.length_a   1.000
_cell.length_b   1.000
_cell.length_c   1.000
_cell.angle_alpha   90.00
_cell.angle_beta   90.00
_cell.angle_gamma   90.00
#
_symmetry.space_group_name_H-M   'P 1'
#
loop_
_entity.id
_entity.type
_entity.pdbx_description
1 polymer ?
#
loop_
_entity_poly.entity_id
_entity_poly.type
_entity_poly.pdbx_seq_one_letter_code
_entity_poly.pdbx_strand_id
1 'polypeptide(L)'
;CQTNCLCFSKQFVPSYCLFIRVSRFLSAALKLWYKHNLFLPQSIIVYRDGVGDGQLQALIEHEVPQIRSSLKSVYGDESKVRLTVVVVKKRINTRFFAEYQGRLQNPLPGTVIDVEVTKRQWYDFFIVSQSVKDGTVTPTHYNVIHDTVHFTPDGIQCLTYRLCHMYYNLSGVIRVPAPCHYAHKLAYLVGQSIHQEPHYSLASRLFYL
;
A
#
# COMPACT_ATOMS: atom_id res chain seq x y z
N CYS A 1 12.72 -12.48 7.59
CA CYS A 1 11.32 -12.08 7.79
C CYS A 1 10.59 -12.03 6.46
N GLN A 2 9.90 -13.11 6.09
CA GLN A 2 9.03 -13.16 4.91
C GLN A 2 7.70 -12.50 5.24
N THR A 3 7.64 -11.18 5.13
CA THR A 3 6.39 -10.41 5.28
C THR A 3 5.87 -10.08 3.88
N ASN A 4 4.84 -10.80 3.42
CA ASN A 4 4.36 -10.68 2.05
C ASN A 4 3.33 -9.55 1.92
N CYS A 5 3.66 -8.55 1.10
CA CYS A 5 2.84 -7.38 0.87
C CYS A 5 2.14 -7.48 -0.50
N LEU A 6 0.81 -7.48 -0.50
CA LEU A 6 -0.02 -7.32 -1.69
C LEU A 6 -0.45 -5.84 -1.75
N CYS A 7 -0.45 -5.19 -2.90
CA CYS A 7 -1.06 -3.84 -3.03
C CYS A 7 -2.05 -3.85 -4.20
N PHE A 8 -3.23 -3.26 -3.96
CA PHE A 8 -4.26 -3.06 -4.97
C PHE A 8 -4.35 -1.56 -5.29
N SER A 9 -4.08 -1.18 -6.54
CA SER A 9 -4.39 0.16 -7.05
C SER A 9 -5.78 0.16 -7.68
N LYS A 10 -6.45 1.33 -7.64
CA LYS A 10 -7.65 1.60 -8.44
C LYS A 10 -7.33 1.37 -9.92
N GLN A 11 -7.84 0.28 -10.51
CA GLN A 11 -8.23 0.32 -11.92
C GLN A 11 -9.43 1.26 -12.03
N PHE A 12 -9.48 2.04 -13.12
CA PHE A 12 -10.56 2.96 -13.44
C PHE A 12 -11.91 2.24 -13.44
N VAL A 13 -12.63 2.27 -12.32
CA VAL A 13 -14.00 1.74 -12.26
C VAL A 13 -14.78 2.50 -11.18
N PRO A 14 -16.06 2.86 -11.42
CA PRO A 14 -16.95 3.41 -10.40
C PRO A 14 -16.91 2.59 -9.11
N SER A 15 -17.02 3.25 -7.96
CA SER A 15 -16.75 2.70 -6.62
C SER A 15 -17.33 1.31 -6.40
N TYR A 16 -18.54 1.03 -6.91
CA TYR A 16 -19.27 -0.24 -6.82
C TYR A 16 -18.53 -1.43 -7.48
N CYS A 17 -17.79 -1.21 -8.56
CA CYS A 17 -17.13 -2.25 -9.34
C CYS A 17 -15.73 -2.60 -8.81
N LEU A 18 -15.12 -1.70 -8.02
CA LEU A 18 -13.87 -1.98 -7.32
C LEU A 18 -14.06 -3.11 -6.29
N PHE A 19 -15.19 -3.09 -5.55
CA PHE A 19 -15.52 -4.06 -4.50
C PHE A 19 -15.52 -5.52 -4.99
N ILE A 20 -16.19 -5.81 -6.11
CA ILE A 20 -16.31 -7.17 -6.66
C ILE A 20 -14.95 -7.72 -7.13
N ARG A 21 -14.04 -6.85 -7.58
CA ARG A 21 -12.76 -7.27 -8.19
C ARG A 21 -11.67 -7.57 -7.16
N VAL A 22 -11.68 -6.96 -5.97
CA VAL A 22 -10.63 -7.21 -4.93
C VAL A 22 -10.57 -8.68 -4.53
N SER A 23 -11.73 -9.30 -4.28
CA SER A 23 -11.84 -10.73 -3.93
C SER A 23 -11.22 -11.64 -5.00
N ARG A 24 -11.50 -11.35 -6.27
CA ARG A 24 -11.00 -12.11 -7.42
C ARG A 24 -9.48 -11.98 -7.55
N PHE A 25 -8.94 -10.77 -7.45
CA PHE A 25 -7.49 -10.56 -7.54
C PHE A 25 -6.75 -11.17 -6.36
N LEU A 26 -7.30 -11.07 -5.15
CA LEU A 26 -6.73 -11.70 -3.95
C LEU A 26 -6.66 -13.22 -4.10
N SER A 27 -7.76 -13.84 -4.53
CA SER A 27 -7.82 -15.30 -4.75
C SER A 27 -6.84 -15.75 -5.83
N ALA A 28 -6.70 -15.00 -6.92
CA ALA A 28 -5.73 -15.29 -7.97
C ALA A 28 -4.28 -15.16 -7.46
N ALA A 29 -3.97 -14.12 -6.69
CA ALA A 29 -2.66 -13.92 -6.09
C ALA A 29 -2.28 -15.06 -5.13
N LEU A 30 -3.22 -15.51 -4.29
CA LEU A 30 -3.00 -16.63 -3.37
C LEU A 30 -2.78 -17.97 -4.09
N LYS A 31 -3.53 -18.22 -5.17
CA LYS A 31 -3.31 -19.41 -6.02
C LYS A 31 -1.93 -19.41 -6.67
N LEU A 32 -1.50 -18.26 -7.20
CA LEU A 32 -0.15 -18.09 -7.76
C LEU A 32 0.93 -18.28 -6.69
N TRP A 33 0.72 -17.71 -5.50
CA TRP A 33 1.64 -17.90 -4.37
C TRP A 33 1.79 -19.37 -4.00
N TYR A 34 0.67 -20.09 -3.85
CA TYR A 34 0.68 -21.51 -3.52
C TYR A 34 1.38 -22.34 -4.60
N LYS A 35 1.17 -22.02 -5.89
CA LYS A 35 1.87 -22.68 -7.00
C LYS A 35 3.40 -22.55 -6.90
N HIS A 36 3.91 -21.41 -6.45
CA HIS A 36 5.34 -21.15 -6.38
C HIS A 36 5.99 -21.59 -5.05
N ASN A 37 5.26 -21.49 -3.93
CA ASN A 37 5.82 -21.72 -2.59
C ASN A 37 5.35 -23.03 -1.96
N LEU A 38 4.30 -23.67 -2.50
CA LEU A 38 3.67 -24.90 -1.98
C LEU A 38 3.01 -24.76 -0.60
N PHE A 39 2.90 -23.54 -0.07
CA PHE A 39 2.16 -23.21 1.15
C PHE A 39 1.46 -21.85 0.99
N LEU A 40 0.38 -21.62 1.75
CA LEU A 40 -0.31 -20.33 1.80
C LEU A 40 0.39 -19.37 2.78
N PRO A 41 0.40 -18.04 2.52
CA PRO A 41 1.04 -17.09 3.42
C PRO A 41 0.29 -17.00 4.75
N GLN A 42 1.03 -16.90 5.86
CA GLN A 42 0.46 -16.75 7.21
C GLN A 42 0.06 -15.30 7.54
N SER A 43 0.65 -14.33 6.84
CA SER A 43 0.38 -12.91 7.00
C SER A 43 0.30 -12.23 5.64
N ILE A 44 -0.68 -11.35 5.49
CA ILE A 44 -0.94 -10.57 4.29
C ILE A 44 -1.04 -9.11 4.68
N ILE A 45 -0.26 -8.27 4.02
CA ILE A 45 -0.32 -6.82 4.20
C ILE A 45 -0.86 -6.21 2.91
N VAL A 46 -1.92 -5.43 3.03
CA VAL A 46 -2.55 -4.73 1.92
C VAL A 46 -2.24 -3.24 2.01
N TYR A 47 -1.45 -2.73 1.07
CA TYR A 47 -1.36 -1.27 0.89
C TYR A 47 -2.44 -0.82 -0.10
N ARG A 48 -3.12 0.28 0.21
CA ARG A 48 -4.25 0.79 -0.58
C ARG A 48 -4.06 2.27 -0.91
N ASP A 49 -3.82 2.57 -2.20
CA ASP A 49 -3.64 3.95 -2.70
C ASP A 49 -4.94 4.53 -3.29
N GLY A 50 -5.13 5.84 -3.20
CA GLY A 50 -6.23 6.56 -3.88
C GLY A 50 -7.56 6.57 -3.13
N VAL A 51 -7.51 6.60 -1.80
CA VAL A 51 -8.67 6.72 -0.91
C VAL A 51 -8.72 8.15 -0.37
N GLY A 52 -9.80 8.88 -0.69
CA GLY A 52 -10.07 10.19 -0.10
C GLY A 52 -10.60 10.08 1.33
N ASP A 53 -10.55 11.17 2.11
CA ASP A 53 -11.00 11.16 3.51
C ASP A 53 -12.47 10.71 3.67
N GLY A 54 -13.36 11.17 2.79
CA GLY A 54 -14.77 10.75 2.79
C GLY A 54 -15.03 9.31 2.33
N GLN A 55 -14.03 8.62 1.78
CA GLN A 55 -14.14 7.21 1.34
C GLN A 55 -13.56 6.24 2.37
N LEU A 56 -12.91 6.74 3.42
CA LEU A 56 -12.25 5.89 4.42
C LEU A 56 -13.26 5.00 5.17
N GLN A 57 -14.41 5.55 5.55
CA GLN A 57 -15.45 4.81 6.25
C GLN A 57 -16.01 3.68 5.39
N ALA A 58 -16.37 3.97 4.14
CA ALA A 58 -16.85 2.96 3.19
C ALA A 58 -15.82 1.83 2.96
N LEU A 59 -14.53 2.17 3.00
CA LEU A 59 -13.47 1.18 2.87
C LEU A 59 -13.41 0.23 4.07
N ILE A 60 -13.55 0.77 5.29
CA ILE A 60 -13.58 -0.01 6.54
C ILE A 60 -14.85 -0.87 6.60
N GLU A 61 -16.01 -0.33 6.21
CA GLU A 61 -17.30 -1.01 6.30
C GLU A 61 -17.55 -2.04 5.19
N HIS A 62 -16.91 -1.87 4.02
CA HIS A 62 -17.19 -2.71 2.85
C HIS A 62 -15.96 -3.42 2.28
N GLU A 63 -14.84 -2.75 2.01
CA GLU A 63 -13.67 -3.43 1.40
C GLU A 63 -13.01 -4.41 2.39
N VAL A 64 -12.77 -3.98 3.64
CA VAL A 64 -12.09 -4.83 4.64
C VAL A 64 -12.87 -6.12 4.94
N PRO A 65 -14.19 -6.10 5.21
CA PRO A 65 -14.96 -7.32 5.41
C PRO A 65 -14.99 -8.23 4.18
N GLN A 66 -14.96 -7.69 2.96
CA GLN A 66 -14.91 -8.50 1.73
C GLN A 66 -13.57 -9.20 1.57
N ILE A 67 -12.46 -8.52 1.89
CA ILE A 67 -11.12 -9.14 1.93
C ILE A 67 -11.13 -10.28 2.95
N ARG A 68 -11.61 -10.03 4.17
CA ARG A 68 -11.70 -11.05 5.24
C ARG A 68 -12.56 -12.25 4.83
N SER A 69 -13.73 -12.00 4.23
CA SER A 69 -14.61 -13.05 3.72
C SER A 69 -13.92 -13.89 2.64
N SER A 70 -13.22 -13.24 1.71
CA SER A 70 -12.47 -13.93 0.65
C SER A 70 -11.33 -14.78 1.22
N LEU A 71 -10.62 -14.28 2.23
CA LEU A 71 -9.59 -15.04 2.94
C LEU A 71 -10.20 -16.24 3.67
N LYS A 72 -11.32 -16.06 4.37
CA LYS A 72 -12.04 -17.16 5.01
C LYS A 72 -12.44 -18.24 4.01
N SER A 73 -12.91 -17.89 2.81
CA SER A 73 -13.23 -18.85 1.76
C SER A 73 -12.02 -19.65 1.26
N VAL A 74 -10.82 -19.04 1.22
CA VAL A 74 -9.60 -19.70 0.73
C VAL A 74 -8.92 -20.55 1.81
N TYR A 75 -8.89 -20.07 3.06
CA TYR A 75 -8.20 -20.72 4.18
C TYR A 75 -9.11 -21.66 4.99
N GLY A 76 -10.43 -21.60 4.76
CA GLY A 76 -11.47 -22.30 5.53
C GLY A 76 -11.78 -21.63 6.87
N ASP A 77 -10.81 -20.94 7.47
CA ASP A 77 -10.95 -20.15 8.68
C ASP A 77 -10.15 -18.86 8.56
N GLU A 78 -10.74 -17.76 9.01
CA GLU A 78 -10.13 -16.45 9.04
C GLU A 78 -8.96 -16.38 10.05
N SER A 79 -9.03 -17.14 11.14
CA SER A 79 -8.00 -17.14 12.19
C SER A 79 -6.62 -17.62 11.70
N LYS A 80 -6.59 -18.35 10.59
CA LYS A 80 -5.38 -18.95 10.01
C LYS A 80 -4.51 -17.96 9.23
N VAL A 81 -5.00 -16.75 8.98
CA VAL A 81 -4.28 -15.72 8.23
C VAL A 81 -4.41 -14.38 8.91
N ARG A 82 -3.26 -13.73 9.12
CA ARG A 82 -3.21 -12.38 9.69
C ARG A 82 -3.25 -11.37 8.56
N LEU A 83 -4.13 -10.39 8.68
CA LEU A 83 -4.34 -9.30 7.74
C LEU A 83 -4.00 -7.95 8.37
N THR A 84 -3.21 -7.15 7.66
CA THR A 84 -3.02 -5.73 7.94
C THR A 84 -3.40 -4.92 6.70
N VAL A 85 -4.21 -3.87 6.85
CA VAL A 85 -4.60 -2.98 5.76
C VAL A 85 -4.12 -1.56 6.06
N VAL A 86 -3.29 -1.03 5.16
CA VAL A 86 -2.66 0.29 5.28
C VAL A 86 -3.12 1.17 4.12
N VAL A 87 -3.81 2.25 4.43
CA VAL A 87 -4.20 3.27 3.47
C VAL A 87 -3.03 4.22 3.23
N VAL A 88 -2.65 4.40 1.96
CA VAL A 88 -1.56 5.27 1.53
C VAL A 88 -2.14 6.55 0.93
N LYS A 89 -1.80 7.70 1.51
CA LYS A 89 -2.21 9.03 1.05
C LYS A 89 -0.99 9.86 0.64
N LYS A 90 -0.79 9.99 -0.67
CA LYS A 90 0.29 10.77 -1.28
C LYS A 90 -0.10 12.20 -1.68
N ARG A 91 -1.38 12.56 -1.65
CA ARG A 91 -1.86 13.92 -1.96
C ARG A 91 -2.38 14.56 -0.69
N ILE A 92 -1.47 15.16 0.07
CA ILE A 92 -1.74 15.76 1.37
C ILE A 92 -1.17 17.18 1.45
N ASN A 93 -1.79 18.02 2.27
CA ASN A 93 -1.37 19.41 2.46
C ASN A 93 -0.33 19.57 3.58
N THR A 94 -0.22 18.59 4.48
CA THR A 94 0.76 18.59 5.56
C THR A 94 2.20 18.65 5.02
N ARG A 95 3.02 19.52 5.62
CA ARG A 95 4.46 19.65 5.35
C ARG A 95 5.19 19.63 6.68
N PHE A 96 6.38 19.02 6.69
CA PHE A 96 7.26 18.97 7.84
C PHE A 96 8.59 19.62 7.47
N PHE A 97 9.20 20.29 8.45
CA PHE A 97 10.49 20.92 8.33
C PHE A 97 11.35 20.47 9.50
N ALA A 98 12.64 20.24 9.24
CA ALA A 98 13.62 20.06 10.28
C ALA A 98 14.31 21.39 10.53
N GLU A 99 14.45 21.78 11.79
CA GLU A 99 15.25 22.95 12.16
C GLU A 99 16.70 22.53 12.35
N TYR A 100 17.62 23.23 11.67
CA TYR A 100 19.05 23.05 11.84
C TYR A 100 19.74 24.40 11.89
N GLN A 101 20.39 24.70 13.02
CA GLN A 101 21.11 25.96 13.25
C GLN A 101 20.26 27.22 12.95
N GLY A 102 19.00 27.23 13.37
CA GLY A 102 18.07 28.35 13.16
C GLY A 102 17.58 28.50 11.71
N ARG A 103 17.86 27.53 10.83
CA ARG A 103 17.32 27.48 9.46
C ARG A 103 16.40 26.29 9.30
N LEU A 104 15.25 26.54 8.67
CA LEU A 104 14.32 25.48 8.29
C LEU A 104 14.81 24.81 7.01
N GLN A 105 14.90 23.48 7.06
CA GLN A 105 15.28 22.65 5.93
C GLN A 105 14.31 21.47 5.77
N ASN A 106 14.33 20.84 4.60
CA ASN A 106 13.56 19.62 4.38
C ASN A 106 14.10 18.50 5.30
N PRO A 107 13.21 17.69 5.91
CA PRO A 107 13.62 16.50 6.62
C PRO A 107 14.38 15.52 5.72
N LEU A 108 15.27 14.74 6.32
CA LEU A 108 16.04 13.73 5.61
C LEU A 108 15.15 12.55 5.16
N PRO A 109 15.51 11.87 4.06
CA PRO A 109 14.85 10.61 3.70
C PRO A 109 14.91 9.60 4.84
N GLY A 110 13.79 8.97 5.14
CA GLY A 110 13.62 8.05 6.27
C GLY A 110 13.08 8.72 7.53
N THR A 111 12.88 10.04 7.58
CA THR A 111 12.18 10.68 8.71
C THR A 111 10.76 10.15 8.82
N VAL A 112 10.43 9.65 10.01
CA VAL A 112 9.10 9.19 10.41
C VAL A 112 8.50 10.18 11.40
N ILE A 113 7.22 10.51 11.22
CA ILE A 113 6.45 11.34 12.15
C ILE A 113 5.20 10.58 12.55
N ASP A 114 5.11 10.16 13.81
CA ASP A 114 4.00 9.39 14.38
C ASP A 114 3.43 9.99 15.68
N VAL A 115 4.04 11.06 16.20
CA VAL A 115 3.58 11.79 17.40
C VAL A 115 3.00 13.17 17.04
N GLU A 116 2.04 13.63 17.83
CA GLU A 116 1.38 14.96 17.84
C GLU A 116 0.49 15.33 16.63
N VAL A 117 0.87 14.97 15.41
CA VAL A 117 0.14 15.33 14.17
C VAL A 117 -0.80 14.19 13.70
N THR A 118 -0.83 13.11 14.47
CA THR A 118 -1.65 11.91 14.27
C THR A 118 -3.00 12.05 14.96
N LYS A 119 -4.06 11.46 14.40
CA LYS A 119 -5.37 11.52 15.05
C LYS A 119 -5.35 10.54 16.22
N ARG A 120 -5.69 10.98 17.43
CA ARG A 120 -5.68 10.13 18.66
C ARG A 120 -6.43 8.79 18.56
N GLN A 121 -7.39 8.69 17.64
CA GLN A 121 -8.21 7.49 17.42
C GLN A 121 -7.66 6.59 16.30
N TRP A 122 -6.70 7.07 15.51
CA TRP A 122 -6.17 6.37 14.35
C TRP A 122 -4.73 5.95 14.62
N TYR A 123 -4.36 4.80 14.06
CA TYR A 123 -2.98 4.41 13.98
C TYR A 123 -2.42 4.90 12.65
N ASP A 124 -1.91 6.12 12.63
CA ASP A 124 -1.34 6.74 11.44
C ASP A 124 0.06 7.28 11.67
N PHE A 125 0.81 7.41 10.58
CA PHE A 125 2.18 7.93 10.58
C PHE A 125 2.52 8.53 9.23
N PHE A 126 3.51 9.42 9.20
CA PHE A 126 4.06 10.01 7.99
C PHE A 126 5.48 9.53 7.76
N ILE A 127 5.84 9.25 6.51
CA ILE A 127 7.22 8.98 6.13
C ILE A 127 7.65 9.94 5.03
N VAL A 128 8.80 10.57 5.21
CA VAL A 128 9.52 11.30 4.17
C VAL A 128 10.43 10.30 3.46
N SER A 129 9.98 9.71 2.35
CA SER A 129 10.74 8.62 1.72
C SER A 129 11.85 9.09 0.77
N GLN A 130 11.70 10.25 0.13
CA GLN A 130 12.63 10.75 -0.88
C GLN A 130 13.00 12.21 -0.59
N SER A 131 14.20 12.63 -0.96
CA SER A 131 14.59 14.04 -0.98
C SER A 131 14.14 14.71 -2.27
N VAL A 132 13.96 16.03 -2.22
CA VAL A 132 13.68 16.86 -3.40
C VAL A 132 14.83 17.84 -3.58
N LYS A 133 15.22 18.10 -4.84
CA LYS A 133 16.25 19.10 -5.16
C LYS A 133 15.73 20.52 -4.98
N ASP A 134 14.52 20.75 -5.46
CA ASP A 134 13.85 22.04 -5.42
C ASP A 134 12.50 21.93 -4.71
N GLY A 135 12.18 22.96 -3.91
CA GLY A 135 10.92 23.08 -3.17
C GLY A 135 10.87 22.28 -1.86
N THR A 136 9.65 22.14 -1.33
CA THR A 136 9.40 21.46 -0.05
C THR A 136 9.02 20.00 -0.27
N VAL A 137 9.63 19.11 0.50
CA VAL A 137 9.30 17.68 0.44
C VAL A 137 7.87 17.44 0.91
N THR A 138 7.11 16.65 0.16
CA THR A 138 5.78 16.22 0.58
C THR A 138 5.86 14.81 1.17
N PRO A 139 5.60 14.64 2.48
CA PRO A 139 5.57 13.32 3.09
C PRO A 139 4.48 12.42 2.48
N THR A 140 4.55 11.13 2.77
CA THR A 140 3.45 10.19 2.50
C THR A 140 2.80 9.81 3.81
N HIS A 141 1.48 9.96 3.89
CA HIS A 141 0.68 9.59 5.06
C HIS A 141 0.21 8.15 4.93
N TYR A 142 0.36 7.38 6.01
CA TYR A 142 -0.05 5.99 6.11
C TYR A 142 -1.01 5.87 7.29
N ASN A 143 -2.15 5.22 7.06
CA ASN A 143 -3.13 4.96 8.10
C ASN A 143 -3.42 3.45 8.13
N VAL A 144 -3.11 2.82 9.26
CA VAL A 144 -3.42 1.42 9.52
C VAL A 144 -4.85 1.34 10.02
N ILE A 145 -5.73 0.86 9.16
CA ILE A 145 -7.18 0.81 9.42
C ILE A 145 -7.66 -0.56 9.93
N HIS A 146 -6.84 -1.58 9.75
CA HIS A 146 -7.11 -2.94 10.20
C HIS A 146 -5.77 -3.63 10.43
N ASP A 147 -5.60 -4.24 11.60
CA ASP A 147 -4.40 -5.02 11.90
C ASP A 147 -4.72 -6.19 12.82
N THR A 148 -4.46 -7.40 12.32
CA THR A 148 -4.49 -8.66 13.08
C THR A 148 -3.11 -9.32 13.12
N VAL A 149 -2.10 -8.71 12.48
CA VAL A 149 -0.71 -9.14 12.61
C VAL A 149 -0.12 -8.65 13.93
N HIS A 150 -0.68 -7.55 14.48
CA HIS A 150 -0.22 -6.86 15.68
C HIS A 150 1.21 -6.35 15.50
N PHE A 151 1.42 -5.54 14.45
CA PHE A 151 2.71 -4.90 14.23
C PHE A 151 3.02 -3.90 15.33
N THR A 152 4.28 -3.87 15.76
CA THR A 152 4.78 -2.71 16.50
C THR A 152 4.82 -1.48 15.56
N PRO A 153 4.65 -0.25 16.10
CA PRO A 153 4.89 1.01 15.39
C PRO A 153 6.13 0.99 14.50
N ASP A 154 7.29 0.71 15.08
CA ASP A 154 8.55 0.65 14.35
C ASP A 154 8.55 -0.43 13.27
N GLY A 155 7.88 -1.56 13.52
CA GLY A 155 7.83 -2.70 12.62
C GLY A 155 7.13 -2.37 11.30
N ILE A 156 5.95 -1.76 11.36
CA ILE A 156 5.21 -1.38 10.14
C ILE A 156 5.85 -0.20 9.43
N GLN A 157 6.41 0.76 10.18
CA GLN A 157 7.09 1.93 9.62
C GLN A 157 8.36 1.50 8.86
N CYS A 158 9.19 0.66 9.46
CA CYS A 158 10.41 0.14 8.85
C CYS A 158 10.09 -0.73 7.62
N LEU A 159 9.07 -1.60 7.71
CA LEU A 159 8.63 -2.39 6.56
C LEU A 159 8.17 -1.49 5.40
N THR A 160 7.35 -0.49 5.71
CA THR A 160 6.83 0.45 4.71
C THR A 160 7.97 1.20 4.02
N TYR A 161 8.97 1.67 4.78
CA TYR A 161 10.13 2.35 4.22
C TYR A 161 11.01 1.42 3.37
N ARG A 162 11.22 0.16 3.79
CA ARG A 162 11.96 -0.83 2.99
C ARG A 162 11.28 -1.10 1.65
N LEU A 163 9.96 -1.19 1.61
CA LEU A 163 9.21 -1.37 0.36
C LEU A 163 9.38 -0.20 -0.61
N CYS A 164 9.66 1.01 -0.13
CA CYS A 164 9.97 2.16 -0.98
C CYS A 164 11.30 2.02 -1.76
N HIS A 165 12.15 1.06 -1.40
CA HIS A 165 13.41 0.77 -2.09
C HIS A 165 13.28 -0.35 -3.14
N MET A 166 12.12 -1.01 -3.21
CA MET A 166 11.92 -2.22 -4.01
C MET A 166 11.38 -1.95 -5.43
N TYR A 167 11.60 -0.73 -5.95
CA TYR A 167 11.17 -0.34 -7.29
C TYR A 167 12.29 -0.49 -8.31
N TYR A 168 12.14 -1.39 -9.27
CA TYR A 168 13.26 -1.82 -10.12
C TYR A 168 13.67 -0.83 -11.21
N ASN A 169 12.80 0.09 -11.65
CA ASN A 169 13.17 1.07 -12.68
C ASN A 169 13.96 2.28 -12.15
N LEU A 170 14.18 2.38 -10.84
CA LEU A 170 14.94 3.48 -10.24
C LEU A 170 15.95 2.93 -9.24
N SER A 171 17.22 3.27 -9.41
CA SER A 171 18.27 3.01 -8.43
C SER A 171 18.21 4.03 -7.28
N GLY A 172 17.11 4.02 -6.52
CA GLY A 172 16.84 4.97 -5.45
C GLY A 172 15.51 4.70 -4.74
N VAL A 173 15.14 5.60 -3.83
CA VAL A 173 13.91 5.47 -3.04
C VAL A 173 12.76 6.15 -3.76
N ILE A 174 11.62 5.47 -3.87
CA ILE A 174 10.39 6.06 -4.37
C ILE A 174 9.49 6.55 -3.22
N ARG A 175 8.59 7.49 -3.54
CA ARG A 175 7.72 8.14 -2.55
C ARG A 175 6.69 7.23 -1.84
N VAL A 176 6.27 6.15 -2.50
CA VAL A 176 5.25 5.21 -2.01
C VAL A 176 5.80 3.79 -2.10
N PRO A 177 5.25 2.80 -1.37
CA PRO A 177 5.74 1.43 -1.43
C PRO A 177 5.70 0.88 -2.86
N ALA A 178 6.72 0.12 -3.26
CA ALA A 178 6.85 -0.45 -4.61
C ALA A 178 5.60 -1.18 -5.10
N PRO A 179 4.91 -2.02 -4.29
CA PRO A 179 3.66 -2.65 -4.72
C PRO A 179 2.61 -1.66 -5.22
N CYS A 180 2.49 -0.49 -4.59
CA CYS A 180 1.50 0.50 -4.99
C CYS A 180 1.95 1.34 -6.18
N HIS A 181 3.25 1.57 -6.30
CA HIS A 181 3.81 2.20 -7.48
C HIS A 181 3.66 1.32 -8.73
N TYR A 182 3.92 0.01 -8.61
CA TYR A 182 3.69 -0.97 -9.67
C TYR A 182 2.23 -1.03 -10.09
N ALA A 183 1.33 -1.11 -9.11
CA ALA A 183 -0.10 -1.13 -9.37
C ALA A 183 -0.56 0.18 -10.07
N HIS A 184 0.01 1.34 -9.72
CA HIS A 184 -0.27 2.60 -10.42
C HIS A 184 0.24 2.59 -11.87
N LYS A 185 1.46 2.10 -12.13
CA LYS A 185 2.04 1.98 -13.47
C LYS A 185 1.21 1.07 -14.38
N LEU A 186 0.82 -0.10 -13.88
CA LEU A 186 -0.05 -1.03 -14.59
C LEU A 186 -1.41 -0.39 -14.91
N ALA A 187 -2.06 0.22 -13.93
CA ALA A 187 -3.35 0.87 -14.13
C ALA A 187 -3.27 2.04 -15.12
N TYR A 188 -2.18 2.81 -15.08
CA TYR A 188 -1.91 3.90 -16.01
C TYR A 188 -1.73 3.39 -17.44
N LEU A 189 -0.87 2.38 -17.66
CA LEU A 189 -0.65 1.79 -18.99
C LEU A 189 -1.93 1.22 -19.59
N VAL A 190 -2.70 0.46 -18.81
CA VAL A 190 -3.96 -0.13 -19.26
C VAL A 190 -4.98 0.97 -19.58
N GLY A 191 -5.09 1.98 -18.72
CA GLY A 191 -6.06 3.06 -18.86
C GLY A 191 -5.74 4.06 -19.97
N GLN A 192 -4.47 4.27 -20.32
CA GLN A 192 -4.03 5.27 -21.29
C GLN A 192 -3.67 4.71 -22.66
N SER A 193 -3.27 3.44 -22.75
CA SER A 193 -2.72 2.89 -24.00
C SER A 193 -3.42 1.62 -24.47
N ILE A 194 -3.61 0.63 -23.58
CA ILE A 194 -4.12 -0.69 -24.00
C ILE A 194 -5.65 -0.67 -24.13
N HIS A 195 -6.35 0.00 -23.22
CA HIS A 195 -7.82 0.05 -23.12
C HIS A 195 -8.51 -1.32 -23.08
N GLN A 196 -7.75 -2.38 -22.77
CA GLN A 196 -8.21 -3.77 -22.66
C GLN A 196 -7.47 -4.49 -21.54
N GLU A 197 -8.03 -5.59 -21.04
CA GLU A 197 -7.38 -6.40 -20.01
C GLU A 197 -6.15 -7.11 -20.59
N PRO A 198 -4.96 -6.98 -19.97
CA PRO A 198 -3.76 -7.65 -20.42
C PRO A 198 -3.91 -9.18 -20.43
N HIS A 199 -3.25 -9.82 -21.39
CA HIS A 199 -3.29 -11.27 -21.52
C HIS A 199 -2.71 -11.98 -20.27
N TYR A 200 -3.35 -13.07 -19.84
CA TYR A 200 -3.03 -13.76 -18.57
C TYR A 200 -1.58 -14.27 -18.49
N SER A 201 -0.95 -14.56 -19.63
CA SER A 201 0.44 -15.02 -19.70
C SER A 201 1.44 -13.99 -19.16
N LEU A 202 1.06 -12.71 -19.13
CA LEU A 202 1.88 -11.62 -18.63
C LEU A 202 1.76 -11.42 -17.12
N ALA A 203 0.87 -12.13 -16.43
CA ALA A 203 0.59 -11.93 -15.00
C ALA A 203 1.80 -12.16 -14.08
N SER A 204 2.79 -12.95 -14.52
CA SER A 204 4.03 -13.21 -13.77
C SER A 204 5.20 -12.29 -14.17
N ARG A 205 4.97 -11.32 -15.06
CA ARG A 205 6.02 -10.42 -15.59
C ARG A 205 5.70 -8.96 -15.30
N LEU A 206 6.74 -8.16 -15.13
CA LEU A 206 6.64 -6.71 -14.95
C LEU A 206 6.61 -6.00 -16.32
N PHE A 207 5.70 -6.41 -17.21
CA PHE A 207 5.62 -5.91 -18.60
C PHE A 207 5.20 -4.43 -18.72
N TYR A 208 4.74 -3.84 -17.62
CA TYR A 208 4.21 -2.48 -17.52
C TYR A 208 5.23 -1.46 -17.02
N LEU A 209 6.49 -1.88 -16.88
CA LEU A 209 7.62 -1.05 -16.47
C LEU A 209 8.24 -0.31 -17.64
#